data_AF-M1D8J3-F1
#
_entry.id   AF-M1D8J3-F1
#
_cell.length_a   1.000
_cell.length_b   1.000
_cell.length_c   1.000
_cell.angle_alpha   90.00
_cell.angle_beta   90.00
_cell.angle_gamma   90.00
#
_symmetry.space_group_name_H-M   'P 1'
#
loop_
_entity.id
_entity.type
_entity.pdbx_description
1 polymer ?
#
loop_
_entity_poly.entity_id
_entity_poly.type
_entity_poly.pdbx_seq_one_letter_code
_entity_poly.pdbx_strand_id
1 'polypeptide(L)'
;MDPWHSLSKWFTNGDSTPFATTHGKPLFEYAGDDPRVNRLLNEAMGSDAQLIISVLIKNGKGVFEGLKSLVDVGGGTGTVAKAISNAFPELKCSVFDLPHVVEGLEGGNNLSYIGGDMFKSVPSANAILLKV
;
A
#
# COMPACT_ATOMS: atom_id res chain seq x y z
N MET A 1 -8.05 -9.01 17.42
CA MET A 1 -7.48 -10.07 16.56
C MET A 1 -6.22 -10.44 17.28
N ASP A 2 -6.13 -11.66 17.81
CA ASP A 2 -5.18 -11.94 18.91
C ASP A 2 -4.09 -12.94 18.47
N PRO A 3 -3.33 -12.62 17.40
CA PRO A 3 -2.36 -13.55 16.81
C PRO A 3 -1.20 -13.88 17.75
N TRP A 4 -0.92 -12.99 18.71
CA TRP A 4 0.13 -13.15 19.70
C TRP A 4 -0.06 -14.38 20.59
N HIS A 5 -1.30 -14.78 20.87
CA HIS A 5 -1.58 -16.00 21.65
C HIS A 5 -1.19 -17.29 20.92
N SER A 6 -1.03 -17.23 19.59
CA SER A 6 -0.64 -18.38 18.77
C SER A 6 0.86 -18.41 18.45
N LEU A 7 1.67 -17.51 19.01
CA LEU A 7 3.10 -17.41 18.70
C LEU A 7 3.86 -18.72 18.99
N SER A 8 3.60 -19.37 20.13
CA SER A 8 4.21 -20.66 20.48
C SER A 8 3.79 -21.77 19.51
N LYS A 9 2.51 -21.81 19.12
CA LYS A 9 1.97 -22.77 18.16
C LYS A 9 2.59 -22.57 16.78
N TRP A 10 2.76 -21.32 16.34
CA TRP A 10 3.36 -20.97 15.06
C TRP A 10 4.79 -21.50 14.92
N PHE A 11 5.62 -21.48 15.98
CA PHE A 11 6.96 -22.08 15.92
C PHE A 11 6.98 -23.59 15.65
N THR A 12 5.84 -24.27 15.81
CA THR A 12 5.72 -25.72 15.65
C THR A 12 4.93 -26.14 14.42
N ASN A 13 4.36 -25.19 13.67
CA ASN A 13 3.65 -25.47 12.42
C ASN A 13 4.43 -24.93 11.20
N GLY A 14 3.91 -25.20 10.00
CA GLY A 14 4.46 -24.71 8.74
C GLY A 14 3.80 -23.42 8.23
N ASP A 15 3.00 -22.75 9.05
CA ASP A 15 2.23 -21.58 8.62
C ASP A 15 3.15 -20.35 8.50
N SER A 16 2.83 -19.43 7.58
CA SER A 16 3.71 -18.30 7.24
C SER A 16 3.84 -17.26 8.36
N THR A 17 2.83 -17.10 9.21
CA THR A 17 2.79 -16.09 10.28
C THR A 17 1.97 -16.56 11.49
N PRO A 18 2.15 -15.94 12.68
CA PRO A 18 1.24 -16.15 13.80
C PRO A 18 -0.21 -15.80 13.47
N PHE A 19 -0.42 -14.80 12.61
CA PHE A 19 -1.74 -14.43 12.12
C PHE A 19 -2.40 -15.56 11.33
N ALA A 20 -1.66 -16.17 10.38
CA ALA A 20 -2.12 -17.32 9.64
C ALA A 20 -2.41 -18.53 10.55
N THR A 21 -1.58 -18.74 11.57
CA THR A 21 -1.81 -19.79 12.58
C THR A 21 -3.13 -19.61 13.35
N THR A 22 -3.51 -18.35 13.65
CA THR A 22 -4.74 -18.03 14.38
C THR A 22 -5.98 -18.00 13.48
N HIS A 23 -5.84 -17.45 12.27
CA HIS A 23 -6.97 -17.08 11.41
C HIS A 23 -7.09 -17.94 10.14
N GLY A 24 -6.17 -18.88 9.93
CA GLY A 24 -6.17 -19.85 8.84
C GLY A 24 -5.80 -19.27 7.47
N LYS A 25 -5.46 -17.97 7.38
CA LYS A 25 -5.06 -17.29 6.15
C LYS A 25 -4.18 -16.05 6.44
N PRO A 26 -3.38 -15.59 5.47
CA PRO A 26 -2.59 -14.36 5.62
C PRO A 26 -3.44 -13.11 5.88
N LEU A 27 -2.84 -12.11 6.53
CA LEU A 27 -3.52 -10.87 6.95
C LEU A 27 -4.23 -10.14 5.80
N PHE A 28 -3.55 -9.97 4.66
CA PHE A 28 -4.11 -9.23 3.52
C PHE A 28 -5.24 -10.00 2.81
N GLU A 29 -5.17 -11.33 2.80
CA GLU A 29 -6.29 -12.16 2.33
C GLU A 29 -7.47 -12.08 3.29
N TYR A 30 -7.21 -12.14 4.60
CA TYR A 30 -8.23 -11.96 5.64
C TYR A 30 -8.91 -10.59 5.56
N ALA A 31 -8.14 -9.54 5.30
CA ALA A 31 -8.68 -8.19 5.13
C ALA A 31 -9.68 -8.11 3.97
N GLY A 32 -9.45 -8.86 2.88
CA GLY A 32 -10.40 -8.97 1.78
C GLY A 32 -11.77 -9.55 2.19
N ASP A 33 -11.82 -10.36 3.25
CA ASP A 33 -13.04 -11.00 3.74
C ASP A 33 -13.76 -10.22 4.86
N ASP A 34 -13.03 -9.44 5.69
CA ASP A 34 -13.61 -8.63 6.77
C ASP A 34 -13.41 -7.12 6.53
N PRO A 35 -14.46 -6.39 6.10
CA PRO A 35 -14.39 -4.96 5.83
C PRO A 35 -13.91 -4.10 7.00
N ARG A 36 -14.10 -4.54 8.25
CA ARG A 36 -13.63 -3.81 9.43
C ARG A 36 -12.11 -3.89 9.55
N VAL A 37 -11.55 -5.07 9.27
CA VAL A 37 -10.10 -5.28 9.27
C VAL A 37 -9.47 -4.55 8.09
N ASN A 38 -10.06 -4.63 6.90
CA ASN A 38 -9.61 -3.86 5.74
C ASN A 38 -9.51 -2.36 6.06
N ARG A 39 -10.58 -1.80 6.65
CA ARG A 39 -10.60 -0.38 7.03
C ARG A 39 -9.51 -0.05 8.04
N LEU A 40 -9.40 -0.83 9.12
CA LEU A 40 -8.42 -0.60 10.17
C LEU A 40 -6.98 -0.65 9.64
N LEU A 41 -6.67 -1.63 8.77
CA LEU A 41 -5.35 -1.75 8.15
C LEU A 41 -5.06 -0.55 7.24
N ASN A 42 -6.00 -0.17 6.38
CA ASN A 42 -5.83 0.97 5.49
C ASN A 42 -5.66 2.30 6.25
N GLU A 43 -6.41 2.49 7.34
CA GLU A 43 -6.27 3.67 8.21
C GLU A 43 -4.91 3.70 8.91
N ALA A 44 -4.46 2.56 9.46
CA ALA A 44 -3.15 2.45 10.10
C ALA A 44 -2.00 2.76 9.13
N MET A 45 -2.04 2.16 7.93
CA MET A 45 -1.04 2.40 6.88
C MET A 45 -1.06 3.85 6.37
N GLY A 46 -2.23 4.49 6.36
CA GLY A 46 -2.38 5.91 6.00
C GLY A 46 -1.82 6.88 7.04
N SER A 47 -1.84 6.51 8.34
CA SER A 47 -1.42 7.39 9.44
C SER A 47 0.04 7.84 9.33
N ASP A 48 0.95 6.93 8.97
CA ASP A 48 2.39 7.21 8.85
C ASP A 48 2.74 8.00 7.58
N ALA A 49 1.81 8.10 6.63
CA ALA A 49 2.06 8.75 5.34
C ALA A 49 2.44 10.22 5.52
N GLN A 50 1.85 10.94 6.49
CA GLN A 50 2.14 12.36 6.72
C GLN A 50 3.62 12.61 7.06
N LEU A 51 4.21 11.75 7.89
CA LEU A 51 5.63 11.84 8.23
C LEU A 51 6.50 11.60 6.98
N ILE A 52 6.18 10.54 6.23
CA ILE A 52 6.91 10.15 5.01
C ILE A 52 6.82 11.25 3.94
N ILE A 53 5.63 11.81 3.73
CA ILE A 53 5.38 12.92 2.83
C ILE A 53 6.23 14.14 3.23
N SER A 54 6.27 14.47 4.52
CA SER A 54 7.04 15.60 5.00
C SER A 54 8.55 15.45 4.73
N VAL A 55 9.09 14.22 4.83
CA VAL A 55 10.49 13.92 4.55
C VAL A 55 10.76 13.91 3.04
N LEU A 56 9.94 13.22 2.25
CA LEU A 56 10.09 13.11 0.79
C LEU A 56 9.98 14.47 0.09
N ILE A 57 9.00 15.30 0.48
CA ILE A 57 8.78 16.60 -0.15
C ILE A 57 9.82 17.63 0.29
N LYS A 58 10.30 17.60 1.54
CA LYS A 58 11.29 18.58 2.01
C LYS A 58 12.71 18.25 1.59
N ASN A 59 13.09 16.97 1.64
CA ASN A 59 14.48 16.55 1.48
C ASN A 59 14.73 15.73 0.21
N GLY A 60 13.68 15.26 -0.46
CA GLY A 60 13.75 14.30 -1.56
C GLY A 60 13.30 14.83 -2.92
N LYS A 61 13.09 16.15 -3.10
CA LYS A 61 12.56 16.69 -4.38
C LYS A 61 13.36 16.26 -5.60
N GLY A 62 14.70 16.27 -5.50
CA GLY A 62 15.58 15.85 -6.59
C GLY A 62 15.39 14.40 -7.05
N VAL A 63 14.84 13.53 -6.20
CA VAL A 63 14.55 12.13 -6.58
C VAL A 63 13.38 12.04 -7.56
N PHE A 64 12.47 13.03 -7.54
CA PHE A 64 11.30 13.08 -8.42
C PHE A 64 11.53 13.94 -9.67
N GLU A 65 12.64 14.68 -9.74
CA GLU A 65 12.96 15.53 -10.88
C GLU A 65 13.19 14.69 -12.15
N GLY A 66 12.53 15.09 -13.25
CA GLY A 66 12.64 14.41 -14.54
C GLY A 66 11.84 13.11 -14.68
N LEU A 67 11.23 12.60 -13.61
CA LEU A 67 10.31 11.47 -13.69
C LEU A 67 9.02 11.88 -14.42
N LYS A 68 8.55 11.03 -15.33
CA LYS A 68 7.25 11.21 -16.02
C LYS A 68 6.15 10.34 -15.40
N SER A 69 6.52 9.21 -14.81
CA SER A 69 5.58 8.33 -14.12
C SER A 69 6.16 7.64 -12.88
N LEU A 70 5.32 7.50 -11.85
CA LEU A 70 5.59 6.80 -10.60
C LEU A 70 4.44 5.83 -10.30
N VAL A 71 4.77 4.60 -9.89
CA VAL A 71 3.78 3.67 -9.31
C VAL A 71 4.07 3.44 -7.83
N ASP A 72 3.07 3.65 -6.98
CA ASP A 72 3.08 3.36 -5.54
C ASP A 72 2.50 1.97 -5.31
N VAL A 73 3.37 0.98 -5.12
CA VAL A 73 3.02 -0.44 -5.01
C VAL A 73 2.71 -0.76 -3.55
N GLY A 74 1.54 -1.35 -3.30
CA GLY A 74 1.00 -1.48 -1.93
C GLY A 74 0.59 -0.12 -1.35
N GLY A 75 0.25 0.85 -2.21
CA GLY A 75 -0.01 2.24 -1.80
C GLY A 75 -1.33 2.46 -1.03
N GLY A 76 -2.12 1.41 -0.82
CA GLY A 76 -3.37 1.44 -0.06
C GLY A 76 -4.40 2.41 -0.65
N THR A 77 -4.91 3.30 0.20
CA THR A 77 -5.84 4.37 -0.21
C THR A 77 -5.16 5.56 -0.90
N GLY A 78 -3.86 5.45 -1.19
CA GLY A 78 -3.11 6.39 -2.01
C GLY A 78 -2.63 7.65 -1.30
N THR A 79 -2.58 7.69 0.04
CA THR A 79 -2.21 8.90 0.78
C THR A 79 -0.86 9.47 0.34
N VAL A 80 0.16 8.63 0.14
CA VAL A 80 1.50 9.07 -0.28
C VAL A 80 1.49 9.50 -1.75
N ALA A 81 0.97 8.66 -2.66
CA ALA A 81 0.84 9.00 -4.07
C ALA A 81 0.06 10.31 -4.33
N LYS A 82 -1.02 10.58 -3.58
CA LYS A 82 -1.79 11.85 -3.63
C LYS A 82 -0.93 13.06 -3.28
N ALA A 83 -0.12 12.95 -2.24
CA ALA A 83 0.71 14.06 -1.82
C ALA A 83 1.84 14.33 -2.84
N ILE A 84 2.41 13.28 -3.40
CA ILE A 84 3.40 13.40 -4.49
C ILE A 84 2.77 14.02 -5.73
N SER A 85 1.59 13.53 -6.15
CA SER A 85 0.90 14.06 -7.33
C SER A 85 0.53 15.54 -7.16
N ASN A 86 0.17 15.97 -5.94
CA ASN A 86 -0.10 17.37 -5.64
C ASN A 86 1.17 18.24 -5.63
N ALA A 87 2.31 17.70 -5.17
CA ALA A 87 3.58 18.41 -5.14
C ALA A 87 4.24 18.51 -6.53
N PHE A 88 3.98 17.55 -7.41
CA PHE A 88 4.54 17.46 -8.76
C PHE A 88 3.41 17.24 -9.80
N PRO A 89 2.71 18.32 -10.23
CA PRO A 89 1.55 18.19 -11.13
C PRO A 89 1.84 17.53 -12.48
N GLU A 90 3.09 17.60 -12.94
CA GLU A 90 3.53 17.00 -14.20
C GLU A 90 3.84 15.50 -14.08
N LEU A 91 4.02 14.98 -12.86
CA LEU A 91 4.31 13.58 -12.60
C LEU A 91 3.00 12.77 -12.58
N LYS A 92 2.89 11.77 -13.47
CA LYS A 92 1.77 10.82 -13.44
C LYS A 92 2.00 9.80 -12.33
N CYS A 93 1.12 9.79 -11.35
CA CYS A 93 1.17 8.84 -10.24
C CYS A 93 0.10 7.76 -10.42
N SER A 94 0.42 6.53 -10.06
CA SER A 94 -0.55 5.43 -10.00
C SER A 94 -0.40 4.70 -8.67
N VAL A 95 -1.51 4.44 -7.99
CA VAL A 95 -1.54 3.53 -6.84
C VAL A 95 -1.84 2.13 -7.36
N PHE A 96 -1.02 1.16 -6.98
CA PHE A 96 -1.21 -0.24 -7.34
C PHE A 96 -1.36 -1.08 -6.09
N ASP A 97 -2.53 -1.69 -5.90
CA ASP A 97 -2.85 -2.49 -4.72
C ASP A 97 -3.83 -3.62 -5.07
N LEU A 98 -4.19 -4.45 -4.09
CA LEU A 98 -5.18 -5.50 -4.26
C LEU A 98 -6.54 -4.91 -4.70
N PRO A 99 -7.31 -5.63 -5.55
CA PRO A 99 -8.57 -5.11 -6.08
C PRO A 99 -9.55 -4.59 -5.00
N HIS A 100 -9.66 -5.29 -3.87
CA HIS A 100 -10.56 -4.91 -2.77
C HIS A 100 -10.11 -3.66 -2.00
N VAL A 101 -8.86 -3.23 -2.15
CA VAL A 101 -8.30 -2.04 -1.49
C VAL A 101 -8.61 -0.79 -2.32
N VAL A 102 -8.47 -0.90 -3.65
CA VAL A 102 -8.68 0.23 -4.57
C VAL A 102 -10.11 0.34 -5.11
N GLU A 103 -10.97 -0.62 -4.78
CA GLU A 103 -12.38 -0.60 -5.17
C GLU A 103 -13.08 0.68 -4.70
N GLY A 104 -13.76 1.35 -5.62
CA GLY A 104 -14.48 2.60 -5.34
C GLY A 104 -13.59 3.84 -5.15
N LEU A 105 -12.27 3.73 -5.27
CA LEU A 105 -11.38 4.89 -5.23
C LEU A 105 -11.30 5.56 -6.61
N GLU A 106 -11.61 6.86 -6.62
CA GLU A 106 -11.51 7.68 -7.83
C GLU A 106 -10.21 8.49 -7.85
N GLY A 107 -9.58 8.47 -9.03
CA GLY A 107 -8.37 9.24 -9.33
C GLY A 107 -8.62 10.74 -9.50
N GLY A 108 -7.54 11.45 -9.79
CA GLY A 108 -7.56 12.86 -10.18
C GLY A 108 -6.75 13.09 -11.46
N ASN A 109 -6.55 14.35 -11.87
CA ASN A 109 -5.90 14.69 -13.14
C ASN A 109 -4.57 13.96 -13.42
N ASN A 110 -3.74 13.72 -12.39
CA ASN A 110 -2.45 13.04 -12.50
C ASN A 110 -2.29 11.85 -11.53
N LEU A 111 -3.40 11.32 -11.01
CA LEU A 111 -3.41 10.16 -10.11
C LEU A 111 -4.43 9.13 -10.58
N SER A 112 -4.00 7.87 -10.74
CA SER A 112 -4.89 6.74 -11.02
C SER A 112 -4.76 5.63 -9.99
N TYR A 113 -5.74 4.73 -9.94
CA TYR A 113 -5.71 3.50 -9.13
C TYR A 113 -5.78 2.29 -10.04
N ILE A 114 -5.01 1.27 -9.73
CA ILE A 114 -4.90 0.04 -10.50
C ILE A 114 -4.99 -1.12 -9.52
N GLY A 115 -5.98 -2.00 -9.72
CA GLY A 115 -6.12 -3.23 -8.94
C GLY A 115 -5.31 -4.36 -9.54
N GLY A 116 -4.58 -5.11 -8.72
CA GLY A 116 -3.85 -6.30 -9.17
C GLY A 116 -3.06 -6.99 -8.08
N ASP A 117 -2.05 -7.76 -8.50
CA ASP A 117 -1.19 -8.54 -7.63
C ASP A 117 0.28 -8.30 -8.02
N MET A 118 1.03 -7.65 -7.13
CA MET A 118 2.44 -7.30 -7.35
C MET A 118 3.36 -8.50 -7.49
N PHE A 119 2.96 -9.68 -6.98
CA PHE A 119 3.72 -10.91 -7.16
C PHE A 119 3.54 -11.52 -8.55
N LYS A 120 2.51 -11.09 -9.30
CA LYS A 120 2.30 -11.47 -10.70
C LYS A 120 2.88 -10.45 -11.66
N SER A 121 2.58 -9.16 -11.43
CA SER A 121 3.06 -8.07 -12.28
C SER A 121 2.94 -6.73 -11.58
N VAL A 122 3.85 -5.81 -11.88
CA VAL A 122 3.78 -4.41 -11.48
C VAL A 122 3.61 -3.53 -12.73
N PRO A 123 2.72 -2.51 -12.72
CA PRO A 123 2.59 -1.57 -13.83
C PRO A 123 3.92 -0.89 -14.19
N SER A 124 4.17 -0.69 -15.49
CA SER A 124 5.37 0.00 -15.96
C SER A 124 5.34 1.48 -15.59
N ALA A 125 6.43 1.97 -14.98
CA ALA A 125 6.63 3.37 -14.63
C ALA A 125 8.12 3.74 -14.68
N ASN A 126 8.47 5.02 -14.59
CA ASN A 126 9.88 5.42 -14.48
C ASN A 126 10.47 5.10 -13.11
N ALA A 127 9.63 5.09 -12.07
CA ALA A 127 10.03 4.74 -10.71
C ALA A 127 8.92 3.99 -9.98
N ILE A 128 9.34 3.17 -9.02
CA ILE A 128 8.47 2.45 -8.09
C ILE A 128 8.70 3.04 -6.70
N LEU A 129 7.61 3.42 -6.04
CA LEU A 129 7.58 3.68 -4.61
C LEU A 129 7.08 2.40 -3.92
N LEU A 130 7.80 1.96 -2.90
CA LEU A 130 7.40 0.83 -2.06
C LEU A 130 7.52 1.28 -0.60
N LYS A 131 6.37 1.46 0.05
CA LYS A 131 6.27 1.74 1.48
C LYS A 131 5.66 0.52 2.17
N VAL A 132 6.39 -0.05 3.13
CA VAL A 132 5.94 -1.16 3.97
C VAL A 132 5.37 -0.62 5.28
#